data_AF-A0A915A2K8-F1
#
_entry.id   AF-A0A915A2K8-F1
#
_cell.length_a   1.000
_cell.length_b   1.000
_cell.length_c   1.000
_cell.angle_alpha   90.00
_cell.angle_beta   90.00
_cell.angle_gamma   90.00
#
_symmetry.space_group_name_H-M   'P 1'
#
loop_
_entity.id
_entity.type
_entity.pdbx_description
1 polymer ?
#
loop_
_entity_poly.entity_id
_entity_poly.type
_entity_poly.pdbx_seq_one_letter_code
_entity_poly.pdbx_strand_id
1 'polypeptide(L)'
;DLIHGSSTGKPVANSCSVVMNCQSNNQLRSFMRTISASGSEFCIDSKEVTAREYISALHRLGIFIEAKNFLIYQGQVEHIAMQTPEERVQLFEIISRSCEYKAGYEQKKEQLITQEESLVKLFSKRRDIAHEKRRAKMEKEEAERYEMMRHQLKAKECHLYLLKLYLLEDEISSVVEAANKKKREMQQLTEEKKSYYQALIDSKLEQKKLQHELLALQVRALSKANEVNKQRACCVGAEQKVRHVKGKIGAAMEMCSTLQKATDARKKKIDDLKIKLSEVEMEKANYMAVVDAKSRSLELQLNESQVFVI
;
A
#
# COMPACT_ATOMS: atom_id res chain seq x y z
N ASP A 1 -124.35 24.25 -7.45
CA ASP A 1 -124.82 24.60 -8.81
C ASP A 1 -125.17 23.44 -9.74
N LEU A 2 -124.82 22.18 -9.41
CA LEU A 2 -125.12 21.02 -10.28
C LEU A 2 -126.56 20.49 -10.16
N ILE A 3 -127.31 20.92 -9.14
CA ILE A 3 -128.72 20.56 -8.97
C ILE A 3 -129.58 21.62 -9.66
N HIS A 4 -130.63 21.17 -10.36
CA HIS A 4 -131.54 22.06 -11.06
C HIS A 4 -132.14 23.13 -10.13
N GLY A 5 -132.03 24.39 -10.54
CA GLY A 5 -132.49 25.55 -9.77
C GLY A 5 -131.52 26.07 -8.72
N SER A 6 -130.39 25.39 -8.45
CA SER A 6 -129.37 25.89 -7.51
C SER A 6 -128.73 27.20 -7.96
N SER A 7 -128.44 27.36 -9.26
CA SER A 7 -127.85 28.59 -9.82
C SER A 7 -128.76 29.81 -9.74
N THR A 8 -130.08 29.58 -9.65
CA THR A 8 -131.11 30.61 -9.46
C THR A 8 -131.55 30.75 -7.99
N GLY A 9 -130.87 30.08 -7.05
CA GLY A 9 -131.13 30.17 -5.61
C GLY A 9 -132.32 29.36 -5.09
N LYS A 10 -132.94 28.51 -5.92
CA LYS A 10 -134.10 27.66 -5.55
C LYS A 10 -133.89 26.22 -6.02
N PRO A 11 -133.14 25.38 -5.27
CA PRO A 11 -132.92 23.99 -5.65
C PRO A 11 -134.23 23.19 -5.60
N VAL A 12 -134.48 22.38 -6.62
CA VAL A 12 -135.71 21.56 -6.74
C VAL A 12 -135.58 20.22 -6.01
N ALA A 13 -134.37 19.76 -5.70
CA ALA A 13 -134.10 18.50 -5.02
C ALA A 13 -132.78 18.57 -4.20
N ASN A 14 -132.48 17.50 -3.46
CA ASN A 14 -131.24 17.37 -2.67
C ASN A 14 -130.14 16.56 -3.38
N SER A 15 -130.44 15.97 -4.53
CA SER A 15 -129.48 15.24 -5.36
C SER A 15 -129.82 15.35 -6.85
N CYS A 16 -128.83 15.11 -7.70
CA CYS A 16 -129.01 14.93 -9.13
C CYS A 16 -128.29 13.66 -9.59
N SER A 17 -128.87 12.96 -10.57
CA SER A 17 -128.33 11.70 -11.09
C SER A 17 -128.31 11.76 -12.61
N VAL A 18 -127.21 11.28 -13.21
CA VAL A 18 -127.08 11.13 -14.66
C VAL A 18 -126.80 9.66 -14.95
N VAL A 19 -127.58 9.07 -15.86
CA VAL A 19 -127.45 7.69 -16.30
C VAL A 19 -127.10 7.66 -17.78
N MET A 20 -125.99 6.99 -18.11
CA MET A 20 -125.59 6.68 -19.47
C MET A 20 -125.84 5.20 -19.74
N ASN A 21 -126.66 4.90 -20.74
CA ASN A 21 -126.89 3.53 -21.20
C ASN A 21 -126.01 3.25 -22.42
N CYS A 22 -125.08 2.31 -22.29
CA CYS A 22 -124.16 1.90 -23.35
C CYS A 22 -124.49 0.48 -23.80
N GLN A 23 -124.66 0.28 -25.11
CA GLN A 23 -124.84 -1.04 -25.70
C GLN A 23 -123.51 -1.54 -26.27
N SER A 24 -122.99 -2.66 -25.75
CA SER A 24 -121.78 -3.30 -26.24
C SER A 24 -122.05 -4.80 -26.42
N ASN A 25 -121.79 -5.35 -27.61
CA ASN A 25 -121.98 -6.78 -27.93
C ASN A 25 -123.37 -7.34 -27.53
N ASN A 26 -124.45 -6.61 -27.82
CA ASN A 26 -125.83 -6.93 -27.44
C ASN A 26 -126.11 -7.01 -25.93
N GLN A 27 -125.18 -6.56 -25.07
CA GLN A 27 -125.41 -6.33 -23.66
C GLN A 27 -125.57 -4.83 -23.40
N LEU A 28 -126.68 -4.46 -22.77
CA LEU A 28 -126.91 -3.10 -22.28
C LEU A 28 -126.26 -2.97 -20.90
N ARG A 29 -125.35 -2.01 -20.75
CA ARG A 29 -124.79 -1.62 -19.46
C ARG A 29 -125.16 -0.19 -19.14
N SER A 30 -125.57 0.05 -17.90
CA SER A 30 -125.92 1.37 -17.39
C SER A 30 -124.83 1.87 -16.46
N PHE A 31 -124.36 3.09 -16.71
CA PHE A 31 -123.39 3.80 -15.89
C PHE A 31 -124.08 5.00 -15.29
N MET A 32 -124.17 5.07 -13.97
CA MET A 32 -124.84 6.14 -13.26
C MET A 32 -123.87 6.87 -12.34
N ARG A 33 -123.96 8.20 -12.32
CA ARG A 33 -123.34 9.04 -11.30
C ARG A 33 -124.41 9.85 -10.60
N THR A 34 -124.43 9.75 -9.28
CA THR A 34 -125.32 10.52 -8.41
C THR A 34 -124.50 11.51 -7.60
N ILE A 35 -124.94 12.76 -7.54
CA ILE A 35 -124.32 13.81 -6.76
C ILE A 35 -125.32 14.25 -5.70
N SER A 36 -124.91 14.14 -4.45
CA SER A 36 -125.67 14.53 -3.26
C SER A 36 -124.83 15.48 -2.40
N ALA A 37 -125.41 16.00 -1.31
CA ALA A 37 -124.67 16.86 -0.38
C ALA A 37 -123.48 16.16 0.31
N SER A 38 -123.48 14.82 0.36
CA SER A 38 -122.43 14.00 0.96
C SER A 38 -121.28 13.64 0.02
N GLY A 39 -121.45 13.81 -1.31
CA GLY A 39 -120.41 13.51 -2.28
C GLY A 39 -120.94 12.99 -3.62
N SER A 40 -120.10 12.28 -4.35
CA SER A 40 -120.47 11.62 -5.61
C SER A 40 -120.43 10.11 -5.47
N GLU A 41 -121.55 9.46 -5.79
CA GLU A 41 -121.73 8.01 -5.81
C GLU A 41 -121.72 7.52 -7.26
N PHE A 42 -121.11 6.36 -7.49
CA PHE A 42 -120.98 5.75 -8.82
C PHE A 42 -121.66 4.39 -8.82
N CYS A 43 -122.50 4.13 -9.81
CA CYS A 43 -123.15 2.83 -9.97
C CYS A 43 -122.97 2.28 -11.39
N ILE A 44 -122.81 0.96 -11.47
CA ILE A 44 -122.86 0.19 -12.73
C ILE A 44 -123.98 -0.83 -12.60
N ASP A 45 -124.93 -0.83 -13.54
CA ASP A 45 -126.08 -1.76 -13.52
C ASP A 45 -126.82 -1.75 -12.18
N SER A 46 -127.06 -0.54 -11.67
CA SER A 46 -127.70 -0.25 -10.38
C SER A 46 -126.95 -0.76 -9.14
N LYS A 47 -125.69 -1.20 -9.27
CA LYS A 47 -124.82 -1.58 -8.16
C LYS A 47 -123.80 -0.48 -7.88
N GLU A 48 -123.70 -0.07 -6.62
CA GLU A 48 -122.70 0.90 -6.18
C GLU A 48 -121.28 0.32 -6.32
N VAL A 49 -120.37 1.11 -6.89
CA VAL A 49 -118.98 0.75 -7.13
C VAL A 49 -118.07 1.89 -6.73
N THR A 50 -116.81 1.57 -6.44
CA THR A 50 -115.81 2.61 -6.19
C THR A 50 -115.50 3.40 -7.46
N ALA A 51 -115.02 4.63 -7.32
CA ALA A 51 -114.61 5.46 -8.46
C ALA A 51 -113.55 4.76 -9.34
N ARG A 52 -112.64 3.98 -8.73
CA ARG A 52 -111.60 3.22 -9.45
C ARG A 52 -112.19 2.11 -10.30
N GLU A 53 -113.15 1.36 -9.78
CA GLU A 53 -113.85 0.30 -10.52
C GLU A 53 -114.71 0.87 -11.64
N TYR A 54 -115.36 2.01 -11.40
CA TYR A 54 -116.12 2.75 -12.40
C TYR A 54 -115.24 3.19 -13.58
N ILE A 55 -114.09 3.82 -13.29
CA ILE A 55 -113.10 4.23 -14.30
C ILE A 55 -112.53 3.01 -15.02
N SER A 56 -112.20 1.94 -14.30
CA SER A 56 -111.71 0.68 -14.90
C SER A 56 -112.72 0.05 -15.86
N ALA A 57 -114.01 0.11 -15.54
CA ALA A 57 -115.08 -0.36 -16.41
C ALA A 57 -115.22 0.47 -17.68
N LEU A 58 -115.06 1.80 -17.58
CA LEU A 58 -115.01 2.67 -18.76
C LEU A 58 -113.74 2.45 -19.60
N HIS A 59 -112.59 2.20 -18.97
CA HIS A 59 -111.35 1.86 -19.66
C HIS A 59 -111.48 0.55 -20.47
N ARG A 60 -112.22 -0.45 -19.97
CA ARG A 60 -112.54 -1.68 -20.72
C ARG A 60 -113.40 -1.44 -21.96
N LEU A 61 -114.19 -0.37 -21.97
CA LEU A 61 -114.97 0.07 -23.14
C LEU A 61 -114.15 0.97 -24.09
N GLY A 62 -112.86 1.20 -23.81
CA GLY A 62 -112.00 2.08 -24.59
C GLY A 62 -112.19 3.57 -24.30
N ILE A 63 -112.93 3.93 -23.24
CA ILE A 63 -113.18 5.32 -22.85
C ILE A 63 -112.19 5.70 -21.74
N PHE A 64 -111.14 6.44 -22.10
CA PHE A 64 -110.10 6.88 -21.17
C PHE A 64 -110.30 8.33 -20.72
N ILE A 65 -110.90 8.52 -19.54
CA ILE A 65 -111.28 9.85 -19.04
C ILE A 65 -110.06 10.77 -18.85
N GLU A 66 -108.93 10.20 -18.42
CA GLU A 66 -107.68 10.93 -18.15
C GLU A 66 -107.09 11.55 -19.41
N ALA A 67 -107.27 10.89 -20.56
CA ALA A 67 -106.70 11.33 -21.82
C ALA A 67 -107.49 12.47 -22.47
N LYS A 68 -108.75 12.73 -22.05
CA LYS A 68 -109.63 13.81 -22.58
C LYS A 68 -109.73 13.88 -24.12
N ASN A 69 -109.36 12.82 -24.83
CA ASN A 69 -109.22 12.82 -26.30
C ASN A 69 -110.56 12.82 -27.05
N PHE A 70 -111.65 12.46 -26.38
CA PHE A 70 -112.97 12.29 -27.00
C PHE A 70 -113.97 13.39 -26.61
N LEU A 71 -113.57 14.34 -25.75
CA LEU A 71 -114.36 15.53 -25.46
C LEU A 71 -113.73 16.72 -26.17
N ILE A 72 -114.53 17.40 -26.99
CA ILE A 72 -114.16 18.65 -27.65
C ILE A 72 -115.06 19.74 -27.08
N TYR A 73 -114.49 20.58 -26.23
CA TYR A 73 -115.13 21.80 -25.74
C TYR A 73 -114.99 22.91 -26.77
N GLN A 74 -115.90 23.90 -26.71
CA GLN A 74 -115.80 25.09 -27.56
C GLN A 74 -114.44 25.79 -27.33
N GLY A 75 -113.68 26.03 -28.41
CA GLY A 75 -112.33 26.60 -28.37
C GLY A 75 -111.18 25.59 -28.22
N GLN A 76 -111.45 24.31 -27.96
CA GLN A 76 -110.40 23.30 -27.78
C GLN A 76 -109.65 22.96 -29.08
N VAL A 77 -110.31 23.08 -30.24
CA VAL A 77 -109.68 22.84 -31.56
C VAL A 77 -108.58 23.86 -31.83
N GLU A 78 -108.80 25.13 -31.49
CA GLU A 78 -107.80 26.20 -31.61
C GLU A 78 -106.64 25.98 -30.65
N HIS A 79 -106.93 25.58 -29.41
CA HIS A 79 -105.92 25.26 -28.41
C HIS A 79 -105.02 24.09 -28.86
N ILE A 80 -105.59 23.01 -29.41
CA ILE A 80 -104.82 21.88 -29.95
C ILE A 80 -103.94 22.33 -31.14
N ALA A 81 -104.46 23.21 -32.00
CA ALA A 81 -103.67 23.75 -33.12
C ALA A 81 -102.49 24.62 -32.66
N MET A 82 -102.63 25.31 -31.50
CA MET A 82 -101.60 26.17 -30.92
C MET A 82 -100.61 25.44 -29.97
N GLN A 83 -100.81 24.15 -29.70
CA GLN A 83 -99.90 23.38 -28.85
C GLN A 83 -98.47 23.35 -29.39
N THR A 84 -97.51 23.49 -28.48
CA THR A 84 -96.08 23.34 -28.77
C THR A 84 -95.74 21.88 -29.13
N PRO A 85 -94.61 21.62 -29.81
CA PRO A 85 -94.16 20.26 -30.10
C PRO A 85 -94.02 19.40 -28.83
N GLU A 86 -93.58 19.97 -27.72
CA GLU A 86 -93.41 19.25 -26.44
C GLU A 86 -94.77 18.85 -25.84
N GLU A 87 -95.73 19.77 -25.79
CA GLU A 87 -97.09 19.49 -25.32
C GLU A 87 -97.79 18.46 -26.21
N ARG A 88 -97.52 18.50 -27.53
CA ARG A 88 -98.04 17.52 -28.48
C ARG A 88 -97.46 16.13 -28.22
N VAL A 89 -96.15 16.02 -27.94
CA VAL A 89 -95.53 14.74 -27.55
C VAL A 89 -96.13 14.24 -26.25
N GLN A 90 -96.30 15.10 -25.24
CA GLN A 90 -96.94 14.72 -23.98
C GLN A 90 -98.37 14.23 -24.19
N LEU A 91 -99.14 14.88 -25.08
CA LEU A 91 -100.47 14.41 -25.46
C LEU A 91 -100.37 12.98 -25.99
N PHE A 92 -99.52 12.71 -26.98
CA PHE A 92 -99.30 11.35 -27.53
C PHE A 92 -98.83 10.33 -26.48
N GLU A 93 -97.99 10.74 -25.53
CA GLU A 93 -97.54 9.89 -24.42
C GLU A 93 -98.70 9.52 -23.48
N ILE A 94 -99.63 10.46 -23.23
CA ILE A 94 -100.86 10.20 -22.46
C ILE A 94 -101.79 9.27 -23.24
N ILE A 95 -101.97 9.49 -24.56
CA ILE A 95 -102.80 8.60 -25.40
C ILE A 95 -102.25 7.17 -25.40
N SER A 96 -100.92 7.03 -25.53
CA SER A 96 -100.25 5.72 -25.57
C SER A 96 -100.01 5.10 -24.19
N ARG A 97 -100.29 5.86 -23.11
CA ARG A 97 -100.01 5.50 -21.71
C ARG A 97 -98.52 5.26 -21.43
N SER A 98 -97.64 5.71 -22.31
CA SER A 98 -96.19 5.64 -22.08
C SER A 98 -95.75 6.53 -20.91
N CYS A 99 -96.55 7.54 -20.56
CA CYS A 99 -96.30 8.41 -19.42
C CYS A 99 -96.21 7.65 -18.08
N GLU A 100 -96.89 6.50 -17.93
CA GLU A 100 -96.81 5.64 -16.74
C GLU A 100 -95.39 5.08 -16.52
N TYR A 101 -94.61 4.90 -17.59
CA TYR A 101 -93.25 4.35 -17.53
C TYR A 101 -92.17 5.41 -17.36
N LYS A 102 -92.49 6.70 -17.52
CA LYS A 102 -91.52 7.79 -17.49
C LYS A 102 -90.71 7.84 -16.20
N ALA A 103 -91.39 7.77 -15.05
CA ALA A 103 -90.74 7.80 -13.73
C ALA A 103 -89.76 6.63 -13.55
N GLY A 104 -90.14 5.42 -13.96
CA GLY A 104 -89.27 4.25 -13.89
C GLY A 104 -88.08 4.31 -14.84
N TYR A 105 -88.26 4.93 -16.01
CA TYR A 105 -87.18 5.17 -16.96
C TYR A 105 -86.18 6.21 -16.43
N GLU A 106 -86.66 7.35 -15.93
CA GLU A 106 -85.82 8.42 -15.37
C GLU A 106 -84.99 7.91 -14.19
N GLN A 107 -85.60 7.17 -13.27
CA GLN A 107 -84.89 6.56 -12.15
C GLN A 107 -83.78 5.60 -12.61
N LYS A 108 -84.07 4.71 -13.58
CA LYS A 108 -83.06 3.78 -14.12
C LYS A 108 -81.95 4.50 -14.88
N LYS A 109 -82.29 5.57 -15.60
CA LYS A 109 -81.32 6.40 -16.32
C LYS A 109 -80.37 7.08 -15.35
N GLU A 110 -80.87 7.67 -14.26
CA GLU A 110 -80.04 8.27 -13.22
C GLU A 110 -79.13 7.24 -12.54
N GLN A 111 -79.66 6.05 -12.24
CA GLN A 111 -78.86 4.95 -11.70
C GLN A 111 -77.75 4.55 -12.67
N LEU A 112 -78.05 4.40 -13.96
CA LEU A 112 -77.06 4.07 -14.99
C LEU A 112 -75.94 5.12 -15.02
N ILE A 113 -76.27 6.41 -15.08
CA ILE A 113 -75.29 7.51 -15.10
C ILE A 113 -74.43 7.46 -13.83
N THR A 114 -75.04 7.28 -12.65
CA THR A 114 -74.32 7.20 -11.38
C THR A 114 -73.35 6.01 -11.36
N GLN A 115 -73.76 4.86 -11.89
CA GLN A 115 -72.91 3.69 -11.99
C GLN A 115 -71.77 3.91 -13.00
N GLU A 116 -72.03 4.51 -14.15
CA GLU A 116 -70.99 4.87 -15.13
C GLU A 116 -69.94 5.82 -14.53
N GLU A 117 -70.36 6.85 -13.81
CA GLU A 117 -69.44 7.74 -13.10
C GLU A 117 -68.61 7.00 -12.05
N SER A 118 -69.22 6.06 -11.32
CA SER A 118 -68.51 5.23 -10.35
C SER A 118 -67.46 4.34 -11.02
N LEU A 119 -67.77 3.78 -12.20
CA LEU A 119 -66.86 2.97 -12.99
C LEU A 119 -65.67 3.79 -13.46
N VAL A 120 -65.90 5.00 -13.99
CA VAL A 120 -64.81 5.92 -14.40
C VAL A 120 -63.89 6.22 -13.22
N LYS A 121 -64.44 6.51 -12.03
CA LYS A 121 -63.66 6.72 -10.80
C LYS A 121 -62.85 5.49 -10.41
N LEU A 122 -63.43 4.29 -10.50
CA LEU A 122 -62.73 3.03 -10.22
C LEU A 122 -61.59 2.76 -11.20
N PHE A 123 -61.80 3.02 -12.50
CA PHE A 123 -60.75 2.88 -13.50
C PHE A 123 -59.60 3.86 -13.28
N SER A 124 -59.88 5.12 -12.90
CA SER A 124 -58.83 6.07 -12.51
C SER A 124 -58.04 5.56 -11.32
N LYS A 125 -58.72 5.15 -10.23
CA LYS A 125 -58.06 4.59 -9.05
C LYS A 125 -57.21 3.36 -9.37
N ARG A 126 -57.71 2.47 -10.23
CA ARG A 126 -56.97 1.29 -10.69
C ARG A 126 -55.69 1.69 -11.43
N ARG A 127 -55.76 2.72 -12.28
CA ARG A 127 -54.60 3.26 -12.99
C ARG A 127 -53.58 3.85 -12.01
N ASP A 128 -54.04 4.60 -11.02
CA ASP A 128 -53.17 5.22 -10.02
C ASP A 128 -52.45 4.16 -9.17
N ILE A 129 -53.17 3.12 -8.72
CA ILE A 129 -52.59 1.96 -8.02
C ILE A 129 -51.57 1.23 -8.90
N ALA A 130 -51.84 1.08 -10.20
CA ALA A 130 -50.89 0.45 -11.12
C ALA A 130 -49.59 1.27 -11.27
N HIS A 131 -49.70 2.60 -11.32
CA HIS A 131 -48.54 3.49 -11.30
C HIS A 131 -47.77 3.40 -9.98
N GLU A 132 -48.46 3.42 -8.85
CA GLU A 132 -47.86 3.28 -7.52
C GLU A 132 -47.13 1.93 -7.38
N LYS A 133 -47.76 0.83 -7.79
CA LYS A 133 -47.13 -0.50 -7.83
C LYS A 133 -45.86 -0.51 -8.69
N ARG A 134 -45.88 0.18 -9.83
CA ARG A 134 -44.71 0.27 -10.72
C ARG A 134 -43.59 1.08 -10.07
N ARG A 135 -43.90 2.18 -9.40
CA ARG A 135 -42.93 2.97 -8.62
C ARG A 135 -42.33 2.16 -7.49
N ALA A 136 -43.15 1.52 -6.67
CA ALA A 136 -42.71 0.67 -5.57
C ALA A 136 -41.80 -0.48 -6.06
N LYS A 137 -42.10 -1.05 -7.24
CA LYS A 137 -41.23 -2.08 -7.85
C LYS A 137 -39.85 -1.51 -8.23
N MET A 138 -39.80 -0.31 -8.82
CA MET A 138 -38.53 0.33 -9.17
C MET A 138 -37.72 0.69 -7.93
N GLU A 139 -38.36 1.22 -6.89
CA GLU A 139 -37.71 1.52 -5.60
C GLU A 139 -37.15 0.26 -4.94
N LYS A 140 -37.89 -0.86 -5.01
CA LYS A 140 -37.41 -2.16 -4.54
C LYS A 140 -36.18 -2.64 -5.32
N GLU A 141 -36.23 -2.59 -6.66
CA GLU A 141 -35.09 -3.00 -7.51
C GLU A 141 -33.85 -2.13 -7.26
N GLU A 142 -34.03 -0.83 -7.01
CA GLU A 142 -32.94 0.08 -6.67
C GLU A 142 -32.34 -0.22 -5.29
N ALA A 143 -33.18 -0.50 -4.29
CA ALA A 143 -32.74 -0.92 -2.96
C ALA A 143 -31.93 -2.23 -3.00
N GLU A 144 -32.41 -3.23 -3.75
CA GLU A 144 -31.69 -4.51 -3.93
C GLU A 144 -30.33 -4.31 -4.62
N ARG A 145 -30.26 -3.45 -5.66
CA ARG A 145 -28.98 -3.09 -6.30
C ARG A 145 -28.03 -2.38 -5.34
N TYR A 146 -28.55 -1.48 -4.52
CA TYR A 146 -27.76 -0.77 -3.51
C TYR A 146 -27.18 -1.74 -2.48
N GLU A 147 -27.98 -2.67 -1.97
CA GLU A 147 -27.50 -3.69 -1.04
C GLU A 147 -26.41 -4.57 -1.67
N MET A 148 -26.61 -5.02 -2.91
CA MET A 148 -25.61 -5.79 -3.65
C MET A 148 -24.29 -5.00 -3.80
N MET A 149 -24.36 -3.74 -4.21
CA MET A 149 -23.17 -2.87 -4.32
C MET A 149 -22.48 -2.66 -2.98
N ARG A 150 -23.24 -2.51 -1.90
CA ARG A 150 -22.71 -2.39 -0.54
C ARG A 150 -22.00 -3.67 -0.09
N HIS A 151 -22.54 -4.84 -0.43
CA HIS A 151 -21.86 -6.12 -0.18
C HIS A 151 -20.57 -6.24 -0.98
N GLN A 152 -20.57 -5.85 -2.26
CA GLN A 152 -19.36 -5.83 -3.09
C GLN A 152 -18.31 -4.86 -2.54
N LEU A 153 -18.72 -3.66 -2.11
CA LEU A 153 -17.83 -2.68 -1.49
C LEU A 153 -17.16 -3.26 -0.24
N LYS A 154 -17.94 -3.82 0.69
CA LYS A 154 -17.41 -4.48 1.89
C LYS A 154 -16.44 -5.61 1.55
N ALA A 155 -16.78 -6.44 0.56
CA ALA A 155 -15.89 -7.50 0.12
C ALA A 155 -14.56 -6.93 -0.41
N LYS A 156 -14.60 -5.86 -1.22
CA LYS A 156 -13.39 -5.20 -1.73
C LYS A 156 -12.58 -4.52 -0.62
N GLU A 157 -13.23 -3.90 0.35
CA GLU A 157 -12.57 -3.36 1.55
C GLU A 157 -11.85 -4.46 2.32
N CYS A 158 -12.49 -5.61 2.55
CA CYS A 158 -11.85 -6.77 3.18
C CYS A 158 -10.62 -7.24 2.40
N HIS A 159 -10.70 -7.35 1.07
CA HIS A 159 -9.54 -7.71 0.24
C HIS A 159 -8.42 -6.69 0.34
N LEU A 160 -8.74 -5.39 0.38
CA LEU A 160 -7.75 -4.32 0.52
C LEU A 160 -7.05 -4.39 1.88
N TYR A 161 -7.80 -4.62 2.96
CA TYR A 161 -7.21 -4.80 4.29
C TYR A 161 -6.35 -6.06 4.36
N LEU A 162 -6.79 -7.17 3.76
CA LEU A 162 -6.02 -8.40 3.70
C LEU A 162 -4.71 -8.20 2.92
N LEU A 163 -4.74 -7.48 1.80
CA LEU A 163 -3.55 -7.15 1.02
C LEU A 163 -2.58 -6.28 1.84
N LYS A 164 -3.08 -5.29 2.57
CA LYS A 164 -2.24 -4.46 3.45
C LYS A 164 -1.58 -5.30 4.55
N LEU A 165 -2.31 -6.20 5.17
CA LEU A 165 -1.76 -7.12 6.18
C LEU A 165 -0.69 -8.02 5.58
N TYR A 166 -0.93 -8.57 4.38
CA TYR A 166 0.04 -9.41 3.67
C TYR A 166 1.34 -8.66 3.36
N LEU A 167 1.24 -7.42 2.84
CA LEU A 167 2.42 -6.60 2.56
C LEU A 167 3.20 -6.26 3.86
N LEU A 168 2.48 -5.96 4.94
CA LEU A 168 3.10 -5.74 6.24
C LEU A 168 3.81 -6.99 6.77
N GLU A 169 3.21 -8.18 6.61
CA GLU A 169 3.84 -9.45 6.99
C GLU A 169 5.11 -9.71 6.18
N ASP A 170 5.10 -9.43 4.88
CA ASP A 170 6.28 -9.57 4.00
C ASP A 170 7.40 -8.60 4.41
N GLU A 171 7.07 -7.33 4.67
CA GLU A 171 8.00 -6.34 5.21
C GLU A 171 8.60 -6.78 6.55
N ILE A 172 7.76 -7.26 7.47
CA ILE A 172 8.22 -7.79 8.76
C ILE A 172 9.16 -8.97 8.55
N SER A 173 8.83 -9.91 7.66
CA SER A 173 9.66 -11.07 7.36
C SER A 173 11.05 -10.65 6.84
N SER A 174 11.08 -9.73 5.87
CA SER A 174 12.32 -9.16 5.32
C SER A 174 13.18 -8.46 6.39
N VAL A 175 12.56 -7.64 7.24
CA VAL A 175 13.26 -6.97 8.36
C VAL A 175 13.80 -7.98 9.37
N VAL A 176 13.03 -9.03 9.69
CA VAL A 176 13.46 -10.11 10.59
C VAL A 176 14.64 -10.87 10.00
N GLU A 177 14.63 -11.18 8.72
CA GLU A 177 15.76 -11.82 8.02
C GLU A 177 17.02 -10.94 8.05
N ALA A 178 16.88 -9.65 7.75
CA ALA A 178 17.99 -8.69 7.81
C ALA A 178 18.56 -8.55 9.23
N ALA A 179 17.69 -8.48 10.23
CA ALA A 179 18.09 -8.45 11.65
C ALA A 179 18.82 -9.73 12.06
N ASN A 180 18.33 -10.90 11.63
CA ASN A 180 18.98 -12.17 11.87
C ASN A 180 20.37 -12.24 11.21
N LYS A 181 20.52 -11.74 9.98
CA LYS A 181 21.82 -11.65 9.32
C LYS A 181 22.79 -10.76 10.10
N LYS A 182 22.36 -9.57 10.51
CA LYS A 182 23.17 -8.66 11.35
C LYS A 182 23.53 -9.26 12.71
N LYS A 183 22.61 -10.01 13.31
CA LYS A 183 22.87 -10.75 14.56
C LYS A 183 23.97 -11.80 14.38
N ARG A 184 23.97 -12.55 13.27
CA ARG A 184 25.04 -13.50 12.94
C ARG A 184 26.38 -12.80 12.69
N GLU A 185 26.40 -11.70 11.94
CA GLU A 185 27.61 -10.90 11.72
C GLU A 185 28.18 -10.38 13.06
N MET A 186 27.32 -9.90 13.97
CA MET A 186 27.72 -9.46 15.30
C MET A 186 28.27 -10.61 16.16
N GLN A 187 27.70 -11.81 16.05
CA GLN A 187 28.20 -13.02 16.73
C GLN A 187 29.60 -13.39 16.21
N GLN A 188 29.82 -13.40 14.90
CA GLN A 188 31.13 -13.66 14.30
C GLN A 188 32.17 -12.63 14.74
N LEU A 189 31.85 -11.33 14.66
CA LEU A 189 32.75 -10.27 15.12
C LEU A 189 33.05 -10.36 16.62
N THR A 190 32.08 -10.78 17.45
CA THR A 190 32.33 -10.98 18.88
C THR A 190 33.21 -12.19 19.16
N GLU A 191 33.08 -13.27 18.39
CA GLU A 191 33.98 -14.42 18.45
C GLU A 191 35.41 -14.06 17.99
N GLU A 192 35.55 -13.36 16.86
CA GLU A 192 36.84 -12.84 16.39
C GLU A 192 37.47 -11.91 17.42
N LYS A 193 36.69 -10.98 17.98
CA LYS A 193 37.16 -10.10 19.05
C LYS A 193 37.67 -10.89 20.26
N LYS A 194 36.97 -11.96 20.65
CA LYS A 194 37.43 -12.86 21.72
C LYS A 194 38.75 -13.55 21.36
N SER A 195 38.91 -14.05 20.14
CA SER A 195 40.18 -14.67 19.70
C SER A 195 41.33 -13.66 19.67
N TYR A 196 41.09 -12.43 19.19
CA TYR A 196 42.10 -11.36 19.23
C TYR A 196 42.48 -10.97 20.65
N TYR A 197 41.51 -10.87 21.57
CA TYR A 197 41.82 -10.62 22.99
C TYR A 197 42.64 -11.76 23.59
N GLN A 198 42.32 -13.02 23.26
CA GLN A 198 43.10 -14.16 23.73
C GLN A 198 44.53 -14.12 23.19
N ALA A 199 44.71 -13.90 21.89
CA ALA A 199 46.02 -13.76 21.26
C ALA A 199 46.83 -12.58 21.83
N LEU A 200 46.16 -11.47 22.17
CA LEU A 200 46.80 -10.33 22.84
C LEU A 200 47.26 -10.67 24.26
N ILE A 201 46.47 -11.45 25.01
CA ILE A 201 46.86 -11.94 26.34
C ILE A 201 48.08 -12.84 26.22
N ASP A 202 48.06 -13.81 25.29
CA ASP A 202 49.16 -14.75 25.07
C ASP A 202 50.44 -14.02 24.62
N SER A 203 50.32 -13.07 23.68
CA SER A 203 51.44 -12.23 23.23
C SER A 203 52.03 -11.38 24.36
N LYS A 204 51.18 -10.81 25.23
CA LYS A 204 51.65 -10.07 26.42
C LYS A 204 52.38 -10.97 27.42
N LEU A 205 51.93 -12.21 27.60
CA LEU A 205 52.62 -13.19 28.45
C LEU A 205 53.99 -13.54 27.86
N GLU A 206 54.07 -13.75 26.56
CA GLU A 206 55.32 -14.05 25.87
C GLU A 206 56.29 -12.87 25.89
N GLN A 207 55.79 -11.65 25.68
CA GLN A 207 56.56 -10.42 25.83
C GLN A 207 57.18 -10.31 27.23
N LYS A 208 56.42 -10.65 28.29
CA LYS A 208 56.95 -10.66 29.66
C LYS A 208 58.05 -11.70 29.85
N LYS A 209 57.92 -12.90 29.27
CA LYS A 209 58.98 -13.92 29.31
C LYS A 209 60.25 -13.45 28.61
N LEU A 210 60.11 -12.94 27.38
CA LEU A 210 61.23 -12.38 26.60
C LEU A 210 61.89 -11.20 27.31
N GLN A 211 61.12 -10.34 28.00
CA GLN A 211 61.67 -9.27 28.84
C GLN A 211 62.52 -9.83 29.99
N HIS A 212 62.04 -10.86 30.67
CA HIS A 212 62.82 -11.54 31.72
C HIS A 212 64.10 -12.17 31.18
N GLU A 213 64.04 -12.85 30.03
CA GLU A 213 65.21 -13.44 29.36
C GLU A 213 66.20 -12.38 28.89
N LEU A 214 65.72 -11.26 28.32
CA LEU A 214 66.53 -10.13 27.91
C LEU A 214 67.28 -9.54 29.10
N LEU A 215 66.60 -9.32 30.23
CA LEU A 215 67.20 -8.87 31.49
C LEU A 215 68.30 -9.84 31.95
N ALA A 216 68.03 -11.15 31.94
CA ALA A 216 69.03 -12.16 32.30
C ALA A 216 70.24 -12.17 31.37
N LEU A 217 70.02 -12.06 30.06
CA LEU A 217 71.06 -11.92 29.04
C LEU A 217 71.87 -10.63 29.23
N GLN A 218 71.24 -9.52 29.56
CA GLN A 218 71.88 -8.23 29.78
C GLN A 218 72.80 -8.28 31.02
N VAL A 219 72.35 -8.92 32.10
CA VAL A 219 73.19 -9.20 33.28
C VAL A 219 74.37 -10.09 32.92
N ARG A 220 74.15 -11.15 32.13
CA ARG A 220 75.23 -12.06 31.67
C ARG A 220 76.20 -11.37 30.69
N ALA A 221 75.72 -10.45 29.87
CA ALA A 221 76.56 -9.64 28.99
C ALA A 221 77.41 -8.66 29.80
N LEU A 222 76.83 -8.02 30.83
CA LEU A 222 77.56 -7.19 31.78
C LEU A 222 78.65 -7.97 32.53
N SER A 223 78.36 -9.18 32.99
CA SER A 223 79.37 -10.01 33.66
C SER A 223 80.51 -10.40 32.71
N LYS A 224 80.19 -10.82 31.48
CA LYS A 224 81.20 -11.09 30.44
C LYS A 224 81.98 -9.85 30.03
N ALA A 225 81.34 -8.68 29.92
CA ALA A 225 82.02 -7.41 29.63
C ALA A 225 83.00 -7.05 30.75
N ASN A 226 82.63 -7.27 32.02
CA ASN A 226 83.52 -7.11 33.16
C ASN A 226 84.70 -8.10 33.13
N GLU A 227 84.45 -9.33 32.70
CA GLU A 227 85.48 -10.36 32.55
C GLU A 227 86.46 -10.02 31.42
N VAL A 228 85.96 -9.53 30.28
CA VAL A 228 86.77 -8.97 29.19
C VAL A 228 87.57 -7.75 29.67
N ASN A 229 86.99 -6.86 30.49
CA ASN A 229 87.72 -5.73 31.06
C ASN A 229 88.84 -6.17 32.02
N LYS A 230 88.62 -7.20 32.84
CA LYS A 230 89.68 -7.81 33.67
C LYS A 230 90.80 -8.42 32.80
N GLN A 231 90.43 -9.15 31.75
CA GLN A 231 91.38 -9.73 30.79
C GLN A 231 92.17 -8.65 30.04
N ARG A 232 91.51 -7.55 29.61
CA ARG A 232 92.17 -6.39 29.02
C ARG A 232 93.17 -5.76 29.99
N ALA A 233 92.82 -5.57 31.26
CA ALA A 233 93.75 -5.06 32.26
C ALA A 233 94.97 -5.99 32.44
N CYS A 234 94.77 -7.31 32.39
CA CYS A 234 95.85 -8.29 32.44
C CYS A 234 96.74 -8.25 31.17
N CYS A 235 96.13 -8.12 30.00
CA CYS A 235 96.84 -7.99 28.71
C CYS A 235 97.68 -6.71 28.66
N VAL A 236 97.16 -5.57 29.12
CA VAL A 236 97.93 -4.31 29.20
C VAL A 236 99.15 -4.47 30.12
N GLY A 237 99.00 -5.17 31.24
CA GLY A 237 100.12 -5.49 32.12
C GLY A 237 101.15 -6.43 31.47
N ALA A 238 100.72 -7.39 30.66
CA ALA A 238 101.60 -8.28 29.90
C ALA A 238 102.31 -7.56 28.73
N GLU A 239 101.62 -6.68 28.01
CA GLU A 239 102.17 -5.85 26.94
C GLU A 239 103.27 -4.92 27.45
N GLN A 240 103.11 -4.33 28.66
CA GLN A 240 104.18 -3.55 29.30
C GLN A 240 105.42 -4.40 29.60
N LYS A 241 105.25 -5.66 30.04
CA LYS A 241 106.38 -6.59 30.25
C LYS A 241 107.08 -6.94 28.93
N VAL A 242 106.32 -7.21 27.87
CA VAL A 242 106.86 -7.46 26.53
C VAL A 242 107.63 -6.25 26.03
N ARG A 243 107.12 -5.03 26.23
CA ARG A 243 107.79 -3.78 25.86
C ARG A 243 109.13 -3.60 26.59
N HIS A 244 109.20 -3.95 27.87
CA HIS A 244 110.44 -3.92 28.66
C HIS A 244 111.49 -4.91 28.15
N VAL A 245 111.08 -6.13 27.80
CA VAL A 245 111.98 -7.15 27.22
C VAL A 245 112.46 -6.74 25.82
N LYS A 246 111.58 -6.17 24.99
CA LYS A 246 111.96 -5.63 23.67
C LYS A 246 113.00 -4.51 23.77
N GLY A 247 112.87 -3.63 24.76
CA GLY A 247 113.86 -2.58 25.04
C GLY A 247 115.24 -3.14 25.42
N LYS A 248 115.29 -4.21 26.22
CA LYS A 248 116.56 -4.89 26.57
C LYS A 248 117.22 -5.57 25.38
N ILE A 249 116.45 -6.17 24.48
CA ILE A 249 116.97 -6.81 23.26
C ILE A 249 117.54 -5.77 22.29
N GLY A 250 116.88 -4.60 22.17
CA GLY A 250 117.40 -3.49 21.36
C GLY A 250 118.78 -3.01 21.82
N ALA A 251 118.96 -2.83 23.13
CA ALA A 251 120.25 -2.43 23.71
C ALA A 251 121.37 -3.48 23.49
N ALA A 252 121.03 -4.78 23.55
CA ALA A 252 121.98 -5.86 23.30
C ALA A 252 122.41 -5.96 21.82
N MET A 253 121.51 -5.64 20.88
CA MET A 253 121.81 -5.62 19.45
C MET A 253 122.74 -4.46 19.05
N GLU A 254 122.57 -3.26 19.63
CA GLU A 254 123.49 -2.14 19.42
C GLU A 254 124.90 -2.45 19.95
N MET A 255 125.00 -3.16 21.07
CA MET A 255 126.27 -3.61 21.64
C MET A 255 126.99 -4.65 20.75
N CYS A 256 126.26 -5.54 20.08
CA CYS A 256 126.86 -6.51 19.14
C CYS A 256 127.34 -5.84 17.84
N SER A 257 126.59 -4.86 17.31
CA SER A 257 126.95 -4.10 16.11
C SER A 257 128.27 -3.33 16.26
N THR A 258 128.52 -2.76 17.44
CA THR A 258 129.75 -2.01 17.73
C THR A 258 130.98 -2.91 17.90
N LEU A 259 130.80 -4.10 18.49
CA LEU A 259 131.86 -5.13 18.58
C LEU A 259 132.22 -5.71 17.21
N GLN A 260 131.26 -5.86 16.31
CA GLN A 260 131.49 -6.38 14.95
C GLN A 260 132.38 -5.43 14.14
N LYS A 261 132.10 -4.11 14.19
CA LYS A 261 132.91 -3.08 13.52
C LYS A 261 134.36 -3.00 14.05
N ALA A 262 134.58 -3.26 15.34
CA ALA A 262 135.91 -3.29 15.94
C ALA A 262 136.74 -4.52 15.50
N THR A 263 136.06 -5.64 15.19
CA THR A 263 136.70 -6.89 14.77
C THR A 263 137.16 -6.84 13.32
N ASP A 264 136.39 -6.20 12.44
CA ASP A 264 136.73 -5.99 11.02
C ASP A 264 137.90 -5.01 10.83
N ALA A 265 138.00 -4.00 11.70
CA ALA A 265 139.14 -3.07 11.72
C ALA A 265 140.46 -3.74 12.15
N ARG A 266 140.40 -4.74 13.04
CA ARG A 266 141.58 -5.53 13.44
C ARG A 266 142.03 -6.51 12.35
N LYS A 267 141.10 -7.10 11.58
CA LYS A 267 141.44 -8.00 10.46
C LYS A 267 142.18 -7.28 9.33
N LYS A 268 141.73 -6.07 8.94
CA LYS A 268 142.42 -5.26 7.90
C LYS A 268 143.87 -4.91 8.26
N LYS A 269 144.16 -4.60 9.53
CA LYS A 269 145.54 -4.33 10.00
C LYS A 269 146.45 -5.57 10.00
N ILE A 270 145.89 -6.78 10.08
CA ILE A 270 146.66 -8.03 10.04
C ILE A 270 147.04 -8.38 8.59
N ASP A 271 146.18 -8.08 7.62
CA ASP A 271 146.45 -8.35 6.21
C ASP A 271 147.50 -7.38 5.63
N ASP A 272 147.49 -6.10 6.01
CA ASP A 272 148.50 -5.11 5.60
C ASP A 272 149.92 -5.43 6.14
N LEU A 273 150.03 -6.11 7.29
CA LEU A 273 151.32 -6.52 7.86
C LEU A 273 151.88 -7.80 7.21
N LYS A 274 151.03 -8.66 6.65
CA LYS A 274 151.46 -9.85 5.91
C LYS A 274 152.03 -9.52 4.53
N ILE A 275 151.47 -8.51 3.86
CA ILE A 275 151.95 -8.06 2.54
C ILE A 275 153.36 -7.45 2.66
N LYS A 276 153.60 -6.64 3.69
CA LYS A 276 154.91 -6.04 3.97
C LYS A 276 156.01 -7.05 4.35
N LEU A 277 155.64 -8.21 4.92
CA LEU A 277 156.61 -9.25 5.27
C LEU A 277 157.11 -10.01 4.02
N SER A 278 156.25 -10.14 2.99
CA SER A 278 156.60 -10.81 1.73
C SER A 278 157.51 -9.98 0.81
N GLU A 279 157.42 -8.65 0.87
CA GLU A 279 158.28 -7.74 0.08
C GLU A 279 159.73 -7.76 0.58
N VAL A 280 159.96 -7.85 1.89
CA VAL A 280 161.29 -7.88 2.51
C VAL A 280 162.03 -9.21 2.27
N GLU A 281 161.30 -10.33 2.18
CA GLU A 281 161.89 -11.65 1.88
C GLU A 281 162.32 -11.77 0.41
N MET A 282 161.62 -11.10 -0.51
CA MET A 282 161.99 -11.03 -1.93
C MET A 282 163.21 -10.13 -2.19
N GLU A 283 163.37 -9.06 -1.42
CA GLU A 283 164.49 -8.11 -1.56
C GLU A 283 165.82 -8.69 -1.04
N LYS A 284 165.75 -9.58 -0.03
CA LYS A 284 166.91 -10.33 0.48
C LYS A 284 167.41 -11.40 -0.49
N ALA A 285 166.52 -12.03 -1.26
CA ALA A 285 166.89 -13.04 -2.25
C ALA A 285 167.59 -12.45 -3.49
N ASN A 286 167.23 -11.22 -3.88
CA ASN A 286 167.87 -10.52 -5.01
C ASN A 286 169.27 -9.98 -4.68
N TYR A 287 169.58 -9.65 -3.42
CA TYR A 287 170.93 -9.19 -3.04
C TYR A 287 171.96 -10.33 -2.98
N MET A 288 171.54 -11.57 -2.68
CA MET A 288 172.44 -12.73 -2.65
C MET A 288 172.69 -13.33 -4.04
N ALA A 289 171.82 -13.08 -5.01
CA ALA A 289 171.98 -13.55 -6.38
C ALA A 289 172.83 -12.60 -7.24
N VAL A 290 173.13 -11.38 -6.77
CA VAL A 290 174.07 -10.46 -7.42
C VAL A 290 175.51 -10.79 -7.00
N VAL A 291 175.91 -11.98 -7.43
CA VAL A 291 177.02 -11.96 -8.38
C VAL A 291 178.32 -11.50 -7.69
N ASP A 292 178.95 -12.34 -6.88
CA ASP A 292 179.30 -13.73 -7.24
C ASP A 292 179.63 -13.97 -8.74
N ALA A 293 179.66 -12.93 -9.59
CA ALA A 293 180.11 -12.92 -10.97
C ALA A 293 180.96 -11.66 -11.29
N LYS A 294 181.55 -11.01 -10.27
CA LYS A 294 182.57 -9.96 -10.45
C LYS A 294 183.84 -10.19 -9.62
N SER A 295 184.36 -11.42 -9.70
CA SER A 295 185.68 -11.83 -9.16
C SER A 295 186.75 -12.03 -10.24
N ARG A 296 186.68 -11.36 -11.41
CA ARG A 296 187.71 -11.52 -12.48
C ARG A 296 187.95 -10.25 -13.31
N SER A 297 188.66 -9.25 -12.75
CA SER A 297 189.63 -8.40 -13.48
C SER A 297 190.24 -7.30 -12.58
N LEU A 298 191.58 -7.31 -12.45
CA LEU A 298 192.53 -6.26 -12.00
C LEU A 298 192.46 -5.81 -10.52
N GLU A 299 193.40 -6.21 -9.65
CA GLU A 299 194.80 -5.74 -9.46
C GLU A 299 194.96 -4.41 -8.71
N LEU A 300 195.90 -4.46 -7.75
CA LEU A 300 196.72 -3.38 -7.16
C LEU A 300 196.13 -2.55 -6.01
N GLN A 301 196.58 -2.95 -4.82
CA GLN A 301 197.45 -2.17 -3.92
C GLN A 301 196.89 -1.41 -2.70
N LEU A 302 197.66 -1.63 -1.61
CA LEU A 302 197.95 -0.78 -0.44
C LEU A 302 196.90 -0.83 0.69
N ASN A 303 197.23 -1.51 1.81
CA ASN A 303 197.98 -0.98 2.98
C ASN A 303 197.12 0.01 3.79
N GLU A 304 197.15 0.12 5.11
CA GLU A 304 197.72 -0.59 6.25
C GLU A 304 197.19 0.24 7.43
N SER A 305 197.05 -0.36 8.61
CA SER A 305 197.15 0.30 9.91
C SER A 305 195.93 1.04 10.50
N GLN A 306 195.89 0.84 11.82
CA GLN A 306 195.36 1.70 12.89
C GLN A 306 193.88 1.53 13.27
N VAL A 307 193.46 1.61 14.54
CA VAL A 307 194.04 1.42 15.89
C VAL A 307 192.89 1.83 16.85
N PHE A 308 192.76 1.15 17.99
CA PHE A 308 192.26 1.67 19.28
C PHE A 308 190.78 2.13 19.50
N VAL A 309 190.23 1.55 20.58
CA VAL A 309 189.74 2.19 21.83
C VAL A 309 188.39 2.92 21.87
N ILE A 310 187.67 2.56 22.96
CA ILE A 310 186.53 3.20 23.65
C ILE A 310 185.27 3.41 22.79
#